data_AF-S5LZU0-F1
#
_entry.id   AF-S5LZU0-F1
#
_cell.length_a   1.000
_cell.length_b   1.000
_cell.length_c   1.000
_cell.angle_alpha   90.00
_cell.angle_beta   90.00
_cell.angle_gamma   90.00
#
_symmetry.space_group_name_H-M   'P 1'
#
loop_
_entity.id
_entity.type
_entity.pdbx_description
1 polymer ?
#
loop_
_entity_poly.entity_id
_entity_poly.type
_entity_poly.pdbx_seq_one_letter_code
_entity_poly.pdbx_strand_id
1 'polypeptide(L)'
;MFEKYIKMNKQELQKSLAKIEKDYKDLLNQEKQIDKKVRKNLWLWYFFPLFGLIIYQVHLKKRKENDSNFYTIKEKKKDLIYIELEIQFLKSKIENTEY
;
A
#
# COMPACT_ATOMS: atom_id res chain seq x y z
N MET A 1 -3.74 -4.87 20.02
CA MET A 1 -3.12 -5.19 18.71
C MET A 1 -1.63 -5.54 18.83
N PHE A 2 -0.82 -4.71 19.51
CA PHE A 2 0.62 -4.93 19.70
C PHE A 2 0.99 -5.90 20.83
N GLU A 3 0.03 -6.32 21.65
CA GLU A 3 0.23 -7.22 22.79
C GLU A 3 0.90 -8.55 22.42
N LYS A 4 0.64 -9.06 21.20
CA LYS A 4 1.26 -10.29 20.69
C LYS A 4 2.79 -10.19 20.62
N TYR A 5 3.32 -8.98 20.45
CA TYR A 5 4.76 -8.72 20.38
C TYR A 5 5.40 -8.54 21.74
N ILE A 6 4.63 -8.30 22.80
CA ILE A 6 5.15 -8.06 24.15
C ILE A 6 5.91 -9.29 24.66
N LYS A 7 5.39 -10.49 24.37
CA LYS A 7 5.93 -11.77 24.85
C LYS A 7 6.95 -12.43 23.91
N MET A 8 7.20 -11.86 22.73
CA MET A 8 8.13 -12.43 21.75
C MET A 8 9.58 -12.12 22.07
N ASN A 9 10.47 -13.07 21.80
CA ASN A 9 11.91 -12.86 21.92
C ASN A 9 12.46 -12.01 20.74
N LYS A 10 13.70 -11.52 20.84
CA LYS A 10 14.32 -10.66 19.82
C LYS A 10 14.36 -11.30 18.42
N GLN A 11 14.66 -12.60 18.33
CA GLN A 11 14.71 -13.32 17.05
C GLN A 11 13.30 -13.50 16.43
N GLU A 12 12.28 -13.71 17.26
CA GLU A 12 10.87 -13.79 16.84
C GLU A 12 10.35 -12.44 16.37
N LEU A 13 10.74 -11.35 17.04
CA LEU A 13 10.43 -9.98 16.63
C LEU A 13 11.05 -9.66 15.27
N GLN A 14 12.32 -10.02 15.06
CA GLN A 14 13.01 -9.83 13.77
C GLN A 14 12.36 -10.65 12.64
N LYS A 15 12.01 -11.92 12.89
CA LYS A 15 11.30 -12.75 11.91
C LYS A 15 9.92 -12.18 11.56
N SER A 16 9.19 -11.70 12.56
CA SER A 16 7.88 -11.08 12.36
C SER A 16 8.00 -9.78 11.57
N LEU A 17 8.98 -8.94 11.90
CA LEU A 17 9.27 -7.71 11.18
C LEU A 17 9.61 -7.99 9.71
N ALA A 18 10.49 -8.94 9.42
CA ALA A 18 10.86 -9.30 8.06
C ALA A 18 9.66 -9.81 7.24
N LYS A 19 8.76 -10.58 7.88
CA LYS A 19 7.53 -11.05 7.23
C LYS A 19 6.59 -9.90 6.91
N ILE A 20 6.35 -9.01 7.88
CA ILE A 20 5.43 -7.88 7.72
C ILE A 20 5.97 -6.88 6.69
N GLU A 21 7.28 -6.63 6.66
CA GLU A 21 7.92 -5.79 5.64
C GLU A 21 7.80 -6.39 4.24
N LYS A 22 7.90 -7.72 4.11
CA LYS A 22 7.67 -8.40 2.83
C LYS A 22 6.22 -8.27 2.38
N ASP A 23 5.27 -8.55 3.26
CA ASP A 23 3.83 -8.46 2.97
C ASP A 23 3.45 -7.01 2.59
N TYR A 24 4.02 -6.01 3.28
CA TYR A 24 3.87 -4.60 2.93
C TYR A 24 4.41 -4.28 1.53
N LYS A 25 5.61 -4.76 1.21
CA LYS A 25 6.24 -4.54 -0.10
C LYS A 25 5.43 -5.17 -1.24
N ASP A 26 4.90 -6.38 -1.02
CA ASP A 26 4.09 -7.08 -2.01
C ASP A 26 2.75 -6.36 -2.24
N LEU A 27 2.10 -5.86 -1.18
CA LEU A 27 0.91 -5.02 -1.29
C LEU A 27 1.18 -3.72 -2.07
N LEU A 28 2.31 -3.07 -1.80
CA LEU A 28 2.69 -1.82 -2.47
C LEU A 28 3.01 -2.06 -3.97
N ASN A 29 3.57 -3.21 -4.30
CA ASN A 29 3.77 -3.64 -5.68
C ASN A 29 2.45 -3.92 -6.40
N GLN A 30 1.50 -4.60 -5.74
CA GLN A 30 0.15 -4.83 -6.27
C GLN A 30 -0.56 -3.49 -6.52
N GLU A 31 -0.44 -2.53 -5.61
CA GLU A 31 -0.97 -1.19 -5.78
C GLU A 31 -0.40 -0.54 -7.05
N LYS A 32 0.92 -0.51 -7.19
CA LYS A 32 1.60 0.09 -8.35
C LYS A 32 1.17 -0.57 -9.67
N GLN A 33 0.99 -1.88 -9.70
CA GLN A 33 0.55 -2.58 -10.91
C GLN A 33 -0.87 -2.19 -11.31
N ILE A 34 -1.78 -2.08 -10.35
CA ILE A 34 -3.17 -1.70 -10.63
C ILE A 34 -3.26 -0.22 -11.00
N ASP A 35 -2.51 0.65 -10.36
CA ASP A 35 -2.44 2.06 -10.74
C ASP A 35 -1.88 2.25 -12.16
N LYS A 36 -0.85 1.49 -12.54
CA LYS A 36 -0.34 1.44 -13.91
C LYS A 36 -1.40 0.96 -14.90
N LYS A 37 -2.16 -0.09 -14.56
CA LYS A 37 -3.23 -0.64 -15.41
C LYS A 37 -4.35 0.37 -15.63
N VAL A 38 -4.79 1.05 -14.57
CA VAL A 38 -5.84 2.09 -14.63
C VAL A 38 -5.39 3.26 -15.49
N ARG A 39 -4.14 3.73 -15.30
CA ARG A 39 -3.55 4.88 -16.02
C ARG A 39 -3.09 4.54 -17.44
N LYS A 40 -2.99 3.26 -17.81
CA LYS A 40 -2.51 2.83 -19.13
C LYS A 40 -3.34 3.49 -20.24
N ASN A 41 -2.65 4.10 -21.21
CA ASN A 41 -3.24 4.82 -22.34
C ASN A 41 -4.07 6.07 -21.98
N LEU A 42 -4.16 6.47 -20.70
CA LEU A 42 -4.78 7.74 -20.31
C LEU A 42 -3.82 8.92 -20.45
N TRP A 43 -2.51 8.67 -20.49
CA TRP A 43 -1.50 9.73 -20.65
C TRP A 43 -1.63 10.48 -21.99
N LEU A 44 -2.16 9.83 -23.03
CA LEU A 44 -2.43 10.45 -24.33
C LEU A 44 -3.43 11.62 -24.25
N TRP A 45 -4.31 11.62 -23.24
CA TRP A 45 -5.28 12.70 -23.04
C TRP A 45 -4.67 13.98 -22.44
N TYR A 46 -3.42 13.94 -21.94
CA TYR A 46 -2.71 15.14 -21.51
C TYR A 46 -2.24 16.03 -22.68
N PHE A 47 -2.23 15.51 -23.91
CA PHE A 47 -1.87 16.29 -25.10
C PHE A 47 -3.02 17.14 -25.64
N PHE A 48 -4.25 16.96 -25.15
CA PHE A 48 -5.39 17.76 -25.55
C PHE A 48 -5.58 18.97 -24.61
N PRO A 49 -5.64 20.21 -25.13
CA PRO A 49 -5.87 21.40 -24.29
C PRO A 49 -7.22 21.30 -23.55
N LEU A 50 -7.28 21.79 -22.30
CA LEU A 50 -8.42 21.92 -21.34
C LEU A 50 -9.48 20.80 -21.31
N PHE A 51 -10.08 20.43 -22.44
CA PHE A 51 -10.97 19.28 -22.62
C PHE A 51 -10.30 17.92 -22.32
N GLY A 52 -8.99 17.80 -22.56
CA GLY A 52 -8.23 16.59 -22.26
C GLY A 52 -8.26 16.21 -20.77
N LEU A 53 -8.21 17.22 -19.88
CA LEU A 53 -8.27 17.02 -18.43
C LEU A 53 -9.63 16.49 -17.96
N ILE A 54 -10.72 17.00 -18.50
CA ILE A 54 -12.08 16.55 -18.13
C ILE A 54 -12.29 15.10 -18.56
N ILE A 55 -11.93 14.78 -19.81
CA ILE A 55 -12.09 13.42 -20.35
C ILE A 55 -11.20 12.44 -19.59
N TYR A 56 -9.98 12.85 -19.22
CA TYR A 56 -9.08 12.08 -18.38
C TYR A 56 -9.70 11.76 -17.02
N GLN A 57 -10.24 12.75 -16.31
CA GLN A 57 -10.83 12.54 -14.98
C GLN A 57 -12.05 11.61 -15.04
N VAL A 58 -12.93 11.79 -16.04
CA VAL A 58 -14.13 10.95 -16.22
C VAL A 58 -13.74 9.51 -16.53
N HIS A 59 -12.81 9.28 -17.45
CA HIS A 59 -12.35 7.93 -17.80
C HIS A 59 -11.61 7.27 -16.64
N LEU A 60 -10.78 8.01 -15.92
CA LEU A 60 -10.05 7.50 -14.77
C LEU A 60 -11.00 7.09 -13.65
N LYS A 61 -12.05 7.88 -13.37
CA LYS A 61 -13.09 7.54 -12.41
C LYS A 61 -13.84 6.26 -12.83
N LYS A 62 -14.30 6.20 -14.08
CA LYS A 62 -15.05 5.04 -14.61
C LYS A 62 -14.22 3.76 -14.60
N ARG A 63 -12.92 3.83 -14.90
CA ARG A 63 -12.01 2.68 -14.83
C ARG A 63 -11.75 2.23 -13.39
N LYS A 64 -11.65 3.16 -12.45
CA LYS A 64 -11.54 2.83 -11.02
C LYS A 64 -12.81 2.16 -10.48
N GLU A 65 -13.98 2.59 -10.95
CA GLU A 65 -15.27 1.99 -10.56
C GLU A 65 -15.47 0.59 -11.16
N ASN A 66 -14.98 0.36 -12.37
CA ASN A 66 -15.12 -0.92 -13.07
C ASN A 66 -14.01 -1.95 -12.75
N ASP A 67 -12.84 -1.54 -12.25
CA ASP A 67 -11.80 -2.49 -11.85
C ASP A 67 -12.10 -2.97 -10.42
N SER A 68 -12.60 -4.21 -10.29
CA SER A 68 -12.89 -4.85 -9.02
C SER A 68 -11.69 -4.84 -8.06
N ASN A 69 -10.45 -4.85 -8.59
CA ASN A 69 -9.25 -4.82 -7.78
C ASN A 69 -8.95 -3.42 -7.19
N PHE A 70 -9.52 -2.35 -7.75
CA PHE A 70 -9.34 -1.00 -7.22
C PHE A 70 -9.98 -0.85 -5.84
N TYR A 71 -11.19 -1.38 -5.65
CA TYR A 71 -11.84 -1.38 -4.34
C TYR A 71 -11.11 -2.28 -3.35
N THR A 72 -10.64 -3.45 -3.78
CA THR A 72 -9.81 -4.34 -2.95
C THR A 72 -8.53 -3.66 -2.48
N ILE A 73 -7.84 -2.89 -3.34
CA ILE A 73 -6.68 -2.10 -2.92
C ILE A 73 -7.09 -0.97 -1.99
N LYS A 74 -8.18 -0.26 -2.27
CA LYS A 74 -8.62 0.88 -1.46
C LYS A 74 -8.92 0.45 -0.02
N GLU A 75 -9.47 -0.75 0.17
CA GLU A 75 -9.63 -1.34 1.50
C GLU A 75 -8.27 -1.69 2.12
N LYS A 76 -7.41 -2.38 1.37
CA LYS A 76 -6.04 -2.73 1.80
C LYS A 76 -5.16 -1.51 2.10
N LYS A 77 -5.46 -0.32 1.57
CA LYS A 77 -4.75 0.93 1.91
C LYS A 77 -4.94 1.36 3.35
N LYS A 78 -6.12 1.10 3.92
CA LYS A 78 -6.29 1.32 5.36
C LYS A 78 -5.37 0.37 6.13
N ASP A 79 -5.29 -0.88 5.68
CA ASP A 79 -4.40 -1.89 6.28
C ASP A 79 -2.92 -1.52 6.16
N LEU A 80 -2.50 -0.84 5.08
CA LEU A 80 -1.12 -0.37 4.93
C LEU A 80 -0.68 0.58 6.05
N ILE A 81 -1.55 1.50 6.48
CA ILE A 81 -1.24 2.43 7.59
C ILE A 81 -1.04 1.64 8.90
N TYR A 82 -1.90 0.65 9.15
CA TYR A 82 -1.77 -0.20 10.33
C TYR A 82 -0.50 -1.04 10.30
N ILE A 83 -0.18 -1.62 9.15
CA ILE A 83 1.05 -2.39 8.92
C ILE A 83 2.29 -1.50 9.14
N GLU A 84 2.25 -0.25 8.68
CA GLU A 84 3.36 0.69 8.84
C GLU A 84 3.58 1.08 10.31
N LEU A 85 2.51 1.35 11.05
CA LEU A 85 2.58 1.55 12.51
C LEU A 85 3.12 0.30 13.22
N GLU A 86 2.76 -0.90 12.75
CA GLU A 86 3.23 -2.17 13.29
C GLU A 86 4.73 -2.38 13.06
N ILE A 87 5.23 -2.04 11.87
CA ILE A 87 6.67 -2.06 11.56
C ILE A 87 7.41 -1.05 12.46
N GLN A 88 6.91 0.18 12.59
CA GLN A 88 7.55 1.20 13.42
C GLN A 88 7.62 0.78 14.89
N PHE A 89 6.53 0.23 15.42
CA PHE A 89 6.49 -0.30 16.78
C PHE A 89 7.54 -1.42 16.98
N LEU A 90 7.61 -2.37 16.05
CA LEU A 90 8.57 -3.47 16.12
C LEU A 90 10.02 -2.99 16.04
N LYS A 91 10.32 -2.04 15.15
CA LYS A 91 11.66 -1.42 15.05
C LYS A 91 12.06 -0.76 16.36
N SER A 92 11.19 0.09 16.91
CA SER A 92 11.45 0.77 18.17
C SER A 92 11.64 -0.21 19.33
N LYS A 93 10.86 -1.29 19.38
CA LYS A 93 11.02 -2.33 20.41
C LYS A 93 12.37 -3.04 20.31
N ILE A 94 12.78 -3.43 19.10
CA ILE A 94 14.07 -4.11 18.87
C ILE A 94 15.23 -3.19 19.27
N GLU A 95 15.18 -1.91 18.88
CA GLU A 95 16.19 -0.91 19.20
C GLU A 95 16.31 -0.64 20.71
N ASN A 96 15.18 -0.50 21.41
CA ASN A 96 15.16 -0.31 22.87
C ASN A 96 15.55 -1.57 23.68
N THR A 97 15.63 -2.74 23.04
CA THR A 97 16.15 -3.97 23.68
C THR A 97 17.68 -4.09 23.52
N GLU A 98 18.35 -3.13 22.86
CA GLU A 98 19.80 -3.09 22.67
C GLU A 98 20.56 -2.23 23.70
N TYR A 99 19.84 -1.64 24.67
CA TYR A 99 20.41 -0.97 25.85
C TYR A 99 20.07 -1.74 27.13
#